data_AF-A0A2V8TA61-F1
#
_entry.id   AF-A0A2V8TA61-F1
#
_cell.length_a   1.000
_cell.length_b   1.000
_cell.length_c   1.000
_cell.angle_alpha   90.00
_cell.angle_beta   90.00
_cell.angle_gamma   90.00
#
_symmetry.space_group_name_H-M   'P 1'
#
loop_
_entity.id
_entity.type
_entity.pdbx_description
1 polymer ?
#
loop_
_entity_poly.entity_id
_entity_poly.type
_entity_poly.pdbx_seq_one_letter_code
_entity_poly.pdbx_strand_id
1 'polypeptide(L)'
;MLAIVNGVSTPINADQCMEDTSCQVECPTNPKSCVVINTKKKIPERKVPRRDQRFKTNVEGIYLIGDVSGVPLIKNAINEGGTVVDYISDDLKNEGPNNKAEYDVAVVGIGPAGLSAAVIAKQRGLKYIAIEQDKIVATIQQVYPAGKYVFFKPDTVETKGGIPLPGPGDSKENMLKGWLDSMMSNGVVINEEEGCKDIKQEDGVFTVVTEKGKAKEKISYKARKIIIAIGNRGTPMTLRVPGENLKTMMTPPPTVPKFCPSCGSGRKGAQQFCVVCGTPYPVTTEPPYETGKVQFKLSDPDDYVNKKCIIVGAGNSSIEAAVDLAGLKRDGEKITFTRNNDVTLVVRSDFKGDLKLGNKMNVYDCIDAG
;
A
#
# COMPACT_ATOMS: atom_id res chain seq x y z
N MET A 1 -7.69 -27.86 1.59
CA MET A 1 -7.62 -27.40 3.00
C MET A 1 -8.77 -26.46 3.33
N LEU A 2 -8.96 -25.33 2.62
CA LEU A 2 -10.15 -24.45 2.72
C LEU A 2 -10.98 -24.52 1.43
N ALA A 3 -12.30 -24.32 1.54
CA ALA A 3 -13.20 -24.01 0.42
C ALA A 3 -14.25 -23.00 0.87
N ILE A 4 -14.91 -22.35 -0.10
CA ILE A 4 -16.03 -21.47 0.18
C ILE A 4 -17.31 -22.31 0.28
N VAL A 5 -17.87 -22.45 1.47
CA VAL A 5 -19.14 -23.14 1.73
C VAL A 5 -20.16 -22.10 2.19
N ASN A 6 -21.27 -21.96 1.46
CA ASN A 6 -22.30 -20.93 1.71
C ASN A 6 -21.72 -19.51 1.82
N GLY A 7 -20.68 -19.22 1.04
CA GLY A 7 -20.04 -17.92 1.01
C GLY A 7 -19.16 -17.59 2.22
N VAL A 8 -18.82 -18.59 3.04
CA VAL A 8 -17.87 -18.49 4.15
C VAL A 8 -16.67 -19.38 3.85
N SER A 9 -15.46 -18.92 4.20
CA SER A 9 -14.26 -19.77 4.12
C SER A 9 -14.33 -20.86 5.19
N THR A 10 -14.38 -22.11 4.76
CA THR A 10 -14.60 -23.28 5.61
C THR A 10 -13.49 -24.32 5.39
N PRO A 11 -12.92 -24.89 6.47
CA PRO A 11 -11.98 -26.00 6.34
C PRO A 11 -12.70 -27.26 5.87
N ILE A 12 -12.33 -27.76 4.68
CA ILE A 12 -12.93 -28.98 4.09
C ILE A 12 -11.99 -30.20 4.10
N ASN A 13 -10.67 -29.98 4.17
CA ASN A 13 -9.65 -31.04 4.34
C ASN A 13 -8.72 -30.61 5.48
N ALA A 14 -9.24 -30.64 6.72
CA ALA A 14 -8.48 -30.22 7.90
C ALA A 14 -7.33 -31.18 8.23
N ASP A 15 -7.46 -32.44 7.84
CA ASP A 15 -6.46 -33.51 7.93
C ASP A 15 -5.22 -33.25 7.04
N GLN A 16 -5.39 -32.49 5.95
CA GLN A 16 -4.29 -32.03 5.09
C GLN A 16 -3.59 -30.76 5.62
N CYS A 17 -3.93 -30.40 6.87
CA CYS A 17 -3.25 -29.56 7.84
C CYS A 17 -1.73 -29.39 7.74
N MET A 18 -1.12 -28.50 6.94
CA MET A 18 0.36 -28.33 7.01
C MET A 18 0.86 -27.57 8.26
N GLU A 19 -0.06 -27.05 9.07
CA GLU A 19 0.20 -26.26 10.27
C GLU A 19 1.20 -25.10 10.03
N ASP A 20 1.06 -24.39 8.92
CA ASP A 20 1.89 -23.20 8.67
C ASP A 20 1.31 -22.00 9.43
N THR A 21 1.93 -21.65 10.56
CA THR A 21 1.52 -20.52 11.41
C THR A 21 1.93 -19.16 10.81
N SER A 22 2.61 -19.13 9.67
CA SER A 22 3.10 -17.89 9.02
C SER A 22 1.97 -16.89 8.74
N CYS A 23 0.80 -17.38 8.32
CA CYS A 23 -0.37 -16.55 8.06
C CYS A 23 -0.86 -15.83 9.33
N GLN A 24 -0.77 -16.49 10.49
CA GLN A 24 -1.15 -15.90 11.77
C GLN A 24 -0.16 -14.83 12.26
N VAL A 25 1.13 -14.95 11.90
CA VAL A 25 2.15 -13.93 12.20
C VAL A 25 1.89 -12.65 11.39
N GLU A 26 1.56 -12.81 10.11
CA GLU A 26 1.40 -11.70 9.18
C GLU A 26 -0.02 -11.09 9.20
N CYS A 27 -1.03 -11.80 9.73
CA CYS A 27 -2.41 -11.34 9.80
C CYS A 27 -2.51 -10.06 10.66
N PRO A 28 -2.80 -8.90 10.06
CA PRO A 28 -2.81 -7.64 10.79
C PRO A 28 -4.16 -7.34 11.43
N THR A 29 -5.21 -8.12 11.15
CA THR A 29 -6.58 -7.86 11.62
C THR A 29 -6.88 -8.54 12.95
N ASN A 30 -7.77 -7.94 13.75
CA ASN A 30 -8.29 -8.53 14.98
C ASN A 30 -9.83 -8.68 14.89
N PRO A 31 -10.42 -9.88 15.16
CA PRO A 31 -9.72 -11.15 15.37
C PRO A 31 -8.90 -11.55 14.14
N LYS A 32 -7.82 -12.32 14.36
CA LYS A 32 -7.00 -12.83 13.25
C LYS A 32 -7.89 -13.69 12.36
N SER A 33 -7.90 -13.41 11.06
CA SER A 33 -8.73 -14.12 10.08
C SER A 33 -8.22 -15.54 9.75
N CYS A 34 -7.10 -15.94 10.34
CA CYS A 34 -6.50 -17.26 10.13
C CYS A 34 -7.18 -18.33 10.98
N VAL A 35 -7.65 -19.39 10.34
CA VAL A 35 -8.11 -20.61 11.02
C VAL A 35 -6.88 -21.41 11.45
N VAL A 36 -6.59 -21.43 12.73
CA VAL A 36 -5.51 -22.22 13.32
C VAL A 36 -6.12 -23.50 13.89
N ILE A 37 -5.85 -24.63 13.25
CA ILE A 37 -6.38 -25.94 13.68
C ILE A 37 -5.26 -26.69 14.40
N ASN A 38 -5.43 -26.88 15.72
CA ASN A 38 -4.71 -27.87 16.54
C ASN A 38 -3.17 -27.91 16.40
N THR A 39 -2.50 -26.76 16.17
CA THR A 39 -1.04 -26.75 16.01
C THR A 39 -0.31 -26.70 17.35
N LYS A 40 0.74 -27.52 17.49
CA LYS A 40 1.72 -27.43 18.59
C LYS A 40 2.89 -26.50 18.26
N LYS A 41 2.95 -25.96 17.03
CA LYS A 41 4.06 -25.11 16.60
C LYS A 41 3.96 -23.74 17.25
N LYS A 42 5.09 -23.26 17.79
CA LYS A 42 5.19 -21.92 18.34
C LYS A 42 5.06 -20.91 17.20
N ILE A 43 4.08 -20.01 17.32
CA ILE A 43 3.90 -18.90 16.38
C ILE A 43 5.11 -17.97 16.57
N PRO A 44 5.95 -17.78 15.53
CA PRO A 44 7.09 -16.88 15.66
C PRO A 44 6.62 -15.44 15.78
N GLU A 45 7.39 -14.61 16.47
CA GLU A 45 7.11 -13.18 16.50
C GLU A 45 7.40 -12.57 15.12
N ARG A 46 6.56 -11.61 14.73
CA ARG A 46 6.85 -10.80 13.56
C ARG A 46 8.08 -9.96 13.86
N LYS A 47 9.19 -10.23 13.19
CA LYS A 47 10.36 -9.34 13.23
C LYS A 47 9.90 -7.97 12.76
N VAL A 48 10.12 -6.90 13.49
CA VAL A 48 9.84 -5.52 13.06
C VAL A 48 10.98 -4.62 13.56
N PRO A 49 11.28 -3.49 12.91
CA PRO A 49 12.26 -2.57 13.45
C PRO A 49 11.85 -2.13 14.86
N ARG A 50 12.82 -2.02 15.77
CA ARG A 50 12.54 -1.63 17.15
C ARG A 50 12.24 -0.14 17.22
N ARG A 51 11.18 0.20 17.95
CA ARG A 51 10.83 1.57 18.32
C ARG A 51 10.18 1.59 19.71
N ASP A 52 10.24 2.72 20.40
CA ASP A 52 9.58 2.90 21.69
C ASP A 52 8.07 3.22 21.54
N GLN A 53 7.40 3.51 22.67
CA GLN A 53 5.97 3.86 22.69
C GLN A 53 5.65 5.22 22.06
N ARG A 54 6.66 6.09 21.89
CA ARG A 54 6.57 7.37 21.17
C ARG A 54 7.03 7.26 19.72
N PHE A 55 7.27 6.03 19.25
CA PHE A 55 7.73 5.69 17.91
C PHE A 55 9.18 6.06 17.58
N LYS A 56 9.98 6.44 18.58
CA LYS A 56 11.42 6.75 18.40
C LYS A 56 12.21 5.48 18.10
N THR A 57 13.17 5.58 17.19
CA THR A 57 14.15 4.51 16.93
C THR A 57 15.26 4.55 17.99
N ASN A 58 16.34 3.80 17.79
CA ASN A 58 17.57 3.92 18.59
C ASN A 58 18.36 5.21 18.33
N VAL A 59 18.01 5.98 17.29
CA VAL A 59 18.64 7.26 16.94
C VAL A 59 17.73 8.39 17.42
N GLU A 60 18.21 9.18 18.39
CA GLU A 60 17.40 10.25 18.99
C GLU A 60 16.98 11.28 17.93
N GLY A 61 15.67 11.55 17.86
CA GLY A 61 15.09 12.46 16.88
C GLY A 61 14.63 11.82 15.57
N ILE A 62 14.84 10.50 15.39
CA ILE A 62 14.27 9.72 14.29
C ILE A 62 13.11 8.88 14.80
N TYR A 63 11.99 8.93 14.07
CA TYR A 63 10.75 8.23 14.37
C TYR A 63 10.35 7.32 13.23
N LEU A 64 9.77 6.17 13.54
CA LEU A 64 9.36 5.17 12.55
C LEU A 64 7.87 4.84 12.68
N ILE A 65 7.10 5.06 11.61
CA ILE A 65 5.63 4.91 11.61
C ILE A 65 5.11 4.15 10.39
N GLY A 66 3.87 3.68 10.47
CA GLY A 66 3.14 3.05 9.36
C GLY A 66 3.58 1.61 9.11
N ASP A 67 3.28 1.07 7.93
CA ASP A 67 3.41 -0.37 7.63
C ASP A 67 4.77 -1.00 8.01
N VAL A 68 5.87 -0.24 7.86
CA VAL A 68 7.23 -0.70 8.18
C VAL A 68 7.42 -1.04 9.65
N SER A 69 6.60 -0.45 10.54
CA SER A 69 6.61 -0.69 11.98
C SER A 69 5.86 -1.96 12.41
N GLY A 70 5.16 -2.65 11.50
CA GLY A 70 4.68 -4.01 11.75
C GLY A 70 3.18 -4.26 11.79
N VAL A 71 2.32 -3.26 11.63
CA VAL A 71 0.87 -3.47 11.55
C VAL A 71 0.33 -2.71 10.33
N PRO A 72 0.30 -3.35 9.14
CA PRO A 72 -0.07 -2.69 7.88
C PRO A 72 -1.58 -2.47 7.75
N LEU A 73 -2.14 -1.65 8.63
CA LEU A 73 -3.52 -1.21 8.61
C LEU A 73 -3.56 0.30 8.41
N ILE A 74 -4.30 0.75 7.39
CA ILE A 74 -4.36 2.16 6.99
C ILE A 74 -4.77 3.06 8.17
N LYS A 75 -5.73 2.63 8.99
CA LYS A 75 -6.20 3.40 10.13
C LYS A 75 -5.12 3.57 11.21
N ASN A 76 -4.39 2.49 11.51
CA ASN A 76 -3.28 2.55 12.45
C ASN A 76 -2.17 3.45 11.92
N ALA A 77 -1.82 3.31 10.63
CA ALA A 77 -0.83 4.14 9.96
C ALA A 77 -1.19 5.64 10.06
N ILE A 78 -2.44 6.01 9.77
CA ILE A 78 -2.93 7.39 9.89
C ILE A 78 -2.85 7.89 11.33
N ASN A 79 -3.26 7.08 12.31
CA ASN A 79 -3.22 7.46 13.71
C ASN A 79 -1.78 7.65 14.20
N GLU A 80 -0.86 6.74 13.87
CA GLU A 80 0.57 6.89 14.17
C GLU A 80 1.13 8.19 13.59
N GLY A 81 0.76 8.53 12.34
CA GLY A 81 1.15 9.78 11.70
C GLY A 81 0.72 11.04 12.47
N GLY A 82 -0.48 11.05 13.05
CA GLY A 82 -0.90 12.18 13.86
C GLY A 82 -0.21 12.21 15.23
N THR A 83 -0.20 11.07 15.92
CA THR A 83 0.35 10.97 17.27
C THR A 83 1.86 11.27 17.31
N VAL A 84 2.64 10.84 16.32
CA VAL A 84 4.08 11.13 16.28
C VAL A 84 4.37 12.63 16.16
N VAL A 85 3.54 13.36 15.41
CA VAL A 85 3.72 14.80 15.24
C VAL A 85 3.37 15.55 16.51
N ASP A 86 2.35 15.10 17.26
CA ASP A 86 2.04 15.67 18.57
C ASP A 86 3.23 15.49 19.54
N TYR A 87 3.83 14.30 19.57
CA TYR A 87 5.03 14.05 20.36
C TYR A 87 6.21 14.92 19.94
N ILE A 88 6.45 15.08 18.62
CA ILE A 88 7.49 15.95 18.10
C ILE A 88 7.22 17.41 18.47
N SER A 89 5.98 17.88 18.35
CA SER A 89 5.60 19.25 18.71
C SER A 89 5.92 19.55 20.17
N ASP A 90 5.63 18.62 21.07
CA ASP A 90 5.92 18.79 22.50
C ASP A 90 7.42 18.73 22.81
N ASP A 91 8.18 17.84 22.16
CA ASP A 91 9.64 17.79 22.30
C ASP A 91 10.28 19.10 21.79
N LEU A 92 9.84 19.61 20.64
CA LEU A 92 10.36 20.86 20.06
C LEU A 92 10.08 22.09 20.94
N LYS A 93 8.92 22.14 21.60
CA LYS A 93 8.61 23.21 22.57
C LYS A 93 9.58 23.19 23.76
N ASN A 94 9.92 22.00 24.26
CA ASN A 94 10.84 21.83 25.38
C ASN A 94 12.30 22.13 25.00
N GLU A 95 12.70 21.78 23.78
CA GLU A 95 14.05 22.00 23.26
C GLU A 95 14.33 23.47 22.89
N GLY A 96 13.28 24.27 22.63
CA GLY A 96 13.42 25.65 22.16
C GLY A 96 13.81 25.75 20.67
N PRO A 97 14.10 26.97 20.18
CA PRO A 97 14.41 27.22 18.77
C PRO A 97 15.82 26.72 18.38
N ASN A 98 15.98 26.30 17.12
CA ASN A 98 17.26 25.90 16.56
C ASN A 98 17.47 26.52 15.17
N ASN A 99 18.38 27.49 15.07
CA ASN A 99 18.65 28.24 13.83
C ASN A 99 19.50 27.47 12.80
N LYS A 100 20.04 26.29 13.17
CA LYS A 100 20.83 25.45 12.24
C LYS A 100 19.95 24.59 11.32
N ALA A 101 18.67 24.42 11.67
CA ALA A 101 17.73 23.63 10.90
C ALA A 101 16.84 24.52 10.03
N GLU A 102 16.59 24.10 8.79
CA GLU A 102 15.60 24.74 7.94
C GLU A 102 14.18 24.28 8.32
N TYR A 103 14.01 23.02 8.71
CA TYR A 103 12.73 22.42 9.05
C TYR A 103 12.73 21.89 10.49
N ASP A 104 11.58 21.96 11.15
CA ASP A 104 11.32 21.27 12.40
C ASP A 104 11.28 19.76 12.20
N VAL A 105 10.66 19.30 11.11
CA VAL A 105 10.50 17.87 10.82
C VAL A 105 10.57 17.58 9.32
N ALA A 106 11.35 16.55 8.95
CA ALA A 106 11.27 15.95 7.62
C ALA A 106 10.43 14.66 7.67
N VAL A 107 9.46 14.55 6.77
CA VAL A 107 8.60 13.37 6.61
C VAL A 107 9.02 12.64 5.34
N VAL A 108 9.56 11.44 5.48
CA VAL A 108 10.07 10.62 4.37
C VAL A 108 9.10 9.48 4.07
N GLY A 109 8.49 9.52 2.88
CA GLY A 109 7.45 8.61 2.43
C GLY A 109 6.05 9.15 2.76
N ILE A 110 5.22 9.33 1.74
CA ILE A 110 3.88 9.94 1.83
C ILE A 110 2.80 8.91 1.47
N GLY A 111 2.91 7.74 2.11
CA GLY A 111 1.80 6.81 2.30
C GLY A 111 0.79 7.34 3.33
N PRO A 112 -0.18 6.52 3.76
CA PRO A 112 -1.21 6.96 4.71
C PRO A 112 -0.66 7.56 6.01
N ALA A 113 0.42 6.97 6.55
CA ALA A 113 1.09 7.47 7.76
C ALA A 113 1.78 8.82 7.53
N GLY A 114 2.60 8.93 6.48
CA GLY A 114 3.33 10.16 6.17
C GLY A 114 2.43 11.30 5.72
N LEU A 115 1.37 11.02 4.96
CA LEU A 115 0.37 12.03 4.58
C LEU A 115 -0.36 12.55 5.83
N SER A 116 -0.73 11.67 6.76
CA SER A 116 -1.32 12.08 8.04
C SER A 116 -0.35 12.95 8.84
N ALA A 117 0.93 12.55 8.93
CA ALA A 117 1.96 13.34 9.59
C ALA A 117 2.15 14.71 8.94
N ALA A 118 2.18 14.81 7.61
CA ALA A 118 2.31 16.09 6.91
C ALA A 118 1.12 17.03 7.17
N VAL A 119 -0.11 16.49 7.16
CA VAL A 119 -1.31 17.26 7.48
C VAL A 119 -1.27 17.76 8.93
N ILE A 120 -0.99 16.89 9.90
CA ILE A 120 -0.91 17.30 11.31
C ILE A 120 0.24 18.27 11.54
N ALA A 121 1.41 18.09 10.91
CA ALA A 121 2.54 19.01 11.04
C ALA A 121 2.15 20.42 10.57
N LYS A 122 1.45 20.51 9.43
CA LYS A 122 0.90 21.77 8.92
C LYS A 122 -0.11 22.39 9.89
N GLN A 123 -1.05 21.60 10.42
CA GLN A 123 -2.06 22.08 11.38
C GLN A 123 -1.46 22.55 12.70
N ARG A 124 -0.36 21.94 13.15
CA ARG A 124 0.41 22.34 14.34
C ARG A 124 1.35 23.53 14.07
N GLY A 125 1.39 24.04 12.85
CA GLY A 125 2.25 25.16 12.47
C GLY A 125 3.74 24.83 12.43
N LEU A 126 4.11 23.55 12.38
CA LEU A 126 5.51 23.14 12.26
C LEU A 126 6.02 23.44 10.85
N LYS A 127 7.27 23.88 10.74
CA LYS A 127 7.94 24.00 9.45
C LYS A 127 8.39 22.60 9.02
N TYR A 128 7.73 21.99 8.05
CA TYR A 128 8.03 20.63 7.62
C TYR A 128 8.45 20.55 6.15
N ILE A 129 9.16 19.47 5.80
CA ILE A 129 9.39 19.02 4.43
C ILE A 129 8.83 17.62 4.27
N ALA A 130 7.99 17.39 3.25
CA ALA A 130 7.37 16.10 2.98
C ALA A 130 7.89 15.55 1.64
N ILE A 131 8.54 14.39 1.67
CA ILE A 131 9.33 13.83 0.58
C ILE A 131 8.74 12.49 0.15
N GLU A 132 8.35 12.35 -1.11
CA GLU A 132 7.80 11.12 -1.69
C GLU A 132 8.57 10.75 -2.96
N GLN A 133 9.10 9.52 -3.00
CA GLN A 133 9.91 9.05 -4.13
C GLN A 133 9.09 8.87 -5.42
N ASP A 134 7.79 8.61 -5.29
CA ASP A 134 6.85 8.40 -6.39
C ASP A 134 5.75 9.48 -6.35
N LYS A 135 4.48 9.05 -6.45
CA LYS A 135 3.30 9.88 -6.22
C LYS A 135 2.77 9.69 -4.80
N ILE A 136 2.08 10.68 -4.28
CA ILE A 136 1.41 10.58 -2.98
C ILE A 136 0.56 9.31 -2.92
N VAL A 137 0.65 8.57 -1.82
CA VAL A 137 -0.06 7.32 -1.60
C VAL A 137 0.02 6.33 -2.79
N ALA A 138 1.17 6.31 -3.49
CA ALA A 138 1.39 5.59 -4.76
C ALA A 138 0.98 4.12 -4.72
N THR A 139 1.25 3.41 -3.61
CA THR A 139 0.82 2.01 -3.47
C THR A 139 -0.70 1.88 -3.65
N ILE A 140 -1.49 2.76 -3.06
CA ILE A 140 -2.95 2.71 -3.17
C ILE A 140 -3.38 3.20 -4.55
N GLN A 141 -2.85 4.34 -5.02
CA GLN A 141 -3.25 4.92 -6.30
C GLN A 141 -2.93 4.01 -7.49
N GLN A 142 -1.72 3.47 -7.53
CA GLN A 142 -1.13 2.82 -8.70
C GLN A 142 -1.22 1.29 -8.65
N VAL A 143 -1.32 0.68 -7.47
CA VAL A 143 -1.32 -0.79 -7.34
C VAL A 143 -2.70 -1.36 -7.06
N TYR A 144 -3.61 -0.62 -6.40
CA TYR A 144 -4.95 -1.14 -6.17
C TYR A 144 -5.77 -1.06 -7.45
N PRO A 145 -6.47 -2.14 -7.84
CA PRO A 145 -7.38 -2.14 -8.99
C PRO A 145 -8.43 -1.02 -8.91
N ALA A 146 -8.90 -0.56 -10.06
CA ALA A 146 -9.98 0.43 -10.13
C ALA A 146 -11.28 -0.11 -9.50
N GLY A 147 -11.95 0.73 -8.69
CA GLY A 147 -13.18 0.36 -7.99
C GLY A 147 -12.99 -0.61 -6.82
N LYS A 148 -11.74 -0.92 -6.45
CA LYS A 148 -11.46 -1.78 -5.28
C LYS A 148 -12.09 -1.19 -4.02
N TYR A 149 -12.85 -1.99 -3.29
CA TYR A 149 -13.31 -1.63 -1.96
C TYR A 149 -12.19 -1.81 -0.94
N VAL A 150 -11.91 -0.77 -0.16
CA VAL A 150 -10.84 -0.73 0.83
C VAL A 150 -11.47 -0.71 2.21
N PHE A 151 -11.23 -1.75 3.00
CA PHE A 151 -11.73 -1.86 4.37
C PHE A 151 -10.87 -1.05 5.35
N PHE A 152 -11.52 -0.28 6.23
CA PHE A 152 -10.87 0.56 7.23
C PHE A 152 -10.74 -0.17 8.57
N LYS A 153 -10.02 -1.30 8.54
CA LYS A 153 -9.70 -2.06 9.75
C LYS A 153 -8.64 -1.35 10.61
N PRO A 154 -8.68 -1.54 11.94
CA PRO A 154 -9.71 -2.28 12.69
C PRO A 154 -10.95 -1.40 12.93
N ASP A 155 -12.14 -2.03 13.01
CA ASP A 155 -13.41 -1.28 13.21
C ASP A 155 -13.52 -0.68 14.61
N THR A 156 -12.78 -1.25 15.58
CA THR A 156 -12.77 -0.86 16.99
C THR A 156 -11.90 0.36 17.28
N VAL A 157 -11.17 0.86 16.28
CA VAL A 157 -10.31 2.02 16.42
C VAL A 157 -10.94 3.16 15.64
N GLU A 158 -11.01 4.33 16.25
CA GLU A 158 -11.37 5.57 15.57
C GLU A 158 -10.15 6.18 14.87
N THR A 159 -10.41 6.86 13.76
CA THR A 159 -9.36 7.58 13.02
C THR A 159 -9.16 8.95 13.66
N LYS A 160 -7.97 9.22 14.18
CA LYS A 160 -7.58 10.47 14.88
C LYS A 160 -6.41 11.20 14.22
N GLY A 161 -5.94 10.72 13.07
CA GLY A 161 -4.88 11.36 12.30
C GLY A 161 -5.37 12.49 11.39
N GLY A 162 -4.47 13.00 10.56
CA GLY A 162 -4.72 14.14 9.66
C GLY A 162 -5.56 13.83 8.42
N ILE A 163 -6.14 12.63 8.32
CA ILE A 163 -6.87 12.20 7.13
C ILE A 163 -8.17 11.47 7.54
N PRO A 164 -9.31 11.76 6.90
CA PRO A 164 -10.56 11.10 7.22
C PRO A 164 -10.63 9.66 6.69
N LEU A 165 -11.21 8.77 7.49
CA LEU A 165 -11.62 7.42 7.12
C LEU A 165 -12.98 7.11 7.75
N PRO A 166 -14.09 7.60 7.16
CA PRO A 166 -15.42 7.40 7.73
C PRO A 166 -15.90 5.96 7.52
N GLY A 167 -16.54 5.42 8.56
CA GLY A 167 -17.20 4.11 8.47
C GLY A 167 -16.24 2.91 8.32
N PRO A 168 -16.76 1.77 7.84
CA PRO A 168 -16.01 0.50 7.79
C PRO A 168 -15.12 0.34 6.54
N GLY A 169 -15.24 1.23 5.55
CA GLY A 169 -14.52 1.15 4.28
C GLY A 169 -15.20 1.97 3.18
N ASP A 170 -14.49 2.18 2.08
CA ASP A 170 -15.00 2.87 0.89
C ASP A 170 -14.31 2.35 -0.39
N SER A 171 -14.80 2.75 -1.56
CA SER A 171 -14.08 2.57 -2.82
C SER A 171 -12.75 3.32 -2.80
N LYS A 172 -11.75 2.76 -3.49
CA LYS A 172 -10.42 3.36 -3.68
C LYS A 172 -10.53 4.83 -4.09
N GLU A 173 -11.37 5.12 -5.08
CA GLU A 173 -11.51 6.45 -5.67
C GLU A 173 -12.14 7.45 -4.70
N ASN A 174 -13.21 7.08 -3.98
CA ASN A 174 -13.83 7.95 -2.98
C ASN A 174 -12.89 8.22 -1.81
N MET A 175 -12.22 7.17 -1.31
CA MET A 175 -11.24 7.29 -0.23
C MET A 175 -10.12 8.26 -0.63
N LEU A 176 -9.53 8.07 -1.82
CA LEU A 176 -8.46 8.95 -2.32
C LEU A 176 -8.95 10.39 -2.49
N LYS A 177 -10.17 10.60 -3.02
CA LYS A 177 -10.74 11.94 -3.13
C LYS A 177 -10.82 12.63 -1.76
N GLY A 178 -11.35 11.95 -0.74
CA GLY A 178 -11.42 12.51 0.61
C GLY A 178 -10.06 12.86 1.21
N TRP A 179 -9.02 12.08 0.88
CA TRP A 179 -7.65 12.35 1.33
C TRP A 179 -7.03 13.56 0.62
N LEU A 180 -7.23 13.67 -0.69
CA LEU A 180 -6.76 14.81 -1.49
C LEU A 180 -7.47 16.11 -1.10
N ASP A 181 -8.78 16.07 -0.86
CA ASP A 181 -9.56 17.22 -0.39
C ASP A 181 -9.05 17.69 0.99
N SER A 182 -8.73 16.74 1.88
CA SER A 182 -8.13 17.05 3.18
C SER A 182 -6.74 17.67 3.04
N MET A 183 -5.89 17.16 2.15
CA MET A 183 -4.57 17.74 1.86
C MET A 183 -4.68 19.18 1.34
N MET A 184 -5.53 19.40 0.33
CA MET A 184 -5.71 20.72 -0.30
C MET A 184 -6.29 21.74 0.69
N SER A 185 -7.30 21.37 1.47
CA SER A 185 -7.91 22.27 2.46
C SER A 185 -6.96 22.67 3.59
N ASN A 186 -5.97 21.84 3.90
CA ASN A 186 -4.93 22.16 4.89
C ASN A 186 -3.71 22.90 4.28
N GLY A 187 -3.66 23.11 2.96
CA GLY A 187 -2.51 23.74 2.31
C GLY A 187 -1.21 22.96 2.49
N VAL A 188 -1.32 21.63 2.45
CA VAL A 188 -0.18 20.72 2.56
C VAL A 188 0.61 20.71 1.25
N VAL A 189 1.94 20.79 1.35
CA VAL A 189 2.86 20.79 0.21
C VAL A 189 3.74 19.55 0.32
N ILE A 190 3.85 18.80 -0.76
CA ILE A 190 4.61 17.56 -0.84
C ILE A 190 5.52 17.60 -2.06
N ASN A 191 6.77 17.18 -1.87
CA ASN A 191 7.71 16.96 -2.95
C ASN A 191 7.54 15.54 -3.47
N GLU A 192 6.79 15.38 -4.55
CA GLU A 192 6.69 14.13 -5.30
C GLU A 192 7.91 13.92 -6.21
N GLU A 193 8.11 12.67 -6.64
CA GLU A 193 9.23 12.23 -7.48
C GLU A 193 10.59 12.59 -6.87
N GLU A 194 10.67 12.63 -5.54
CA GLU A 194 11.84 12.99 -4.78
C GLU A 194 12.14 11.91 -3.74
N GLY A 195 13.17 11.11 -4.00
CA GLY A 195 13.52 9.98 -3.14
C GLY A 195 14.62 10.34 -2.15
N CYS A 196 14.37 10.15 -0.85
CA CYS A 196 15.42 10.19 0.17
C CYS A 196 16.44 9.07 -0.05
N LYS A 197 17.73 9.42 -0.04
CA LYS A 197 18.85 8.51 -0.25
C LYS A 197 19.74 8.35 0.98
N ASP A 198 19.83 9.38 1.80
CA ASP A 198 20.70 9.37 2.97
C ASP A 198 20.18 10.36 4.03
N ILE A 199 20.43 10.05 5.29
CA ILE A 199 20.10 10.90 6.44
C ILE A 199 21.29 10.84 7.39
N LYS A 200 21.94 11.98 7.61
CA LYS A 200 23.10 12.10 8.50
C LYS A 200 22.84 13.09 9.60
N GLN A 201 23.29 12.81 10.81
CA GLN A 201 23.22 13.73 11.91
C GLN A 201 24.54 14.48 12.09
N GLU A 202 24.49 15.81 12.10
CA GLU A 202 25.62 16.69 12.36
C GLU A 202 25.14 17.82 13.29
N ASP A 203 25.88 18.08 14.37
CA ASP A 203 25.59 19.18 15.31
C ASP A 203 24.15 19.22 15.86
N GLY A 204 23.52 18.06 16.07
CA GLY A 204 22.15 17.98 16.58
C GLY A 204 21.06 18.35 15.55
N VAL A 205 21.40 18.38 14.26
CA VAL A 205 20.47 18.55 13.14
C VAL A 205 20.71 17.43 12.12
N PHE A 206 19.66 17.01 11.42
CA PHE A 206 19.75 16.02 10.36
C PHE A 206 19.87 16.68 8.99
N THR A 207 20.82 16.21 8.20
CA THR A 207 20.94 16.49 6.77
C THR A 207 20.27 15.36 6.01
N VAL A 208 19.17 15.66 5.32
CA VAL A 208 18.41 14.71 4.49
C VAL A 208 18.80 14.92 3.04
N VAL A 209 19.46 13.92 2.45
CA VAL A 209 19.89 13.94 1.04
C VAL A 209 18.85 13.24 0.19
N THR A 210 18.41 13.89 -0.88
CA THR A 210 17.38 13.39 -1.80
C THR A 210 17.84 13.44 -3.25
N GLU A 211 17.16 12.68 -4.11
CA GLU A 211 17.27 12.75 -5.57
C GLU A 211 15.89 13.04 -6.17
N LYS A 212 15.78 14.10 -6.98
CA LYS A 212 14.52 14.55 -7.58
C LYS A 212 14.45 14.31 -9.09
N GLY A 213 13.29 13.83 -9.52
CA GLY A 213 12.93 13.63 -10.92
C GLY A 213 13.80 12.60 -11.64
N LYS A 214 13.58 12.46 -12.95
CA LYS A 214 14.31 11.50 -13.79
C LYS A 214 15.80 11.83 -13.92
N ALA A 215 16.17 13.09 -13.81
CA ALA A 215 17.55 13.56 -13.85
C ALA A 215 18.33 13.26 -12.56
N LYS A 216 17.64 12.82 -11.49
CA LYS A 216 18.22 12.55 -10.16
C LYS A 216 19.00 13.74 -9.63
N GLU A 217 18.39 14.91 -9.69
CA GLU A 217 18.96 16.13 -9.13
C GLU A 217 19.14 15.94 -7.62
N LYS A 218 20.38 16.12 -7.13
CA LYS A 218 20.68 15.97 -5.71
C LYS A 218 20.28 17.22 -4.95
N ILE A 219 19.42 17.05 -3.94
CA ILE A 219 18.96 18.12 -3.07
C ILE A 219 19.28 17.73 -1.62
N SER A 220 19.45 18.72 -0.75
CA SER A 220 19.75 18.52 0.66
C SER A 220 18.90 19.44 1.52
N TYR A 221 18.29 18.89 2.57
CA TYR A 221 17.51 19.64 3.56
C TYR A 221 18.11 19.48 4.96
N LYS A 222 17.91 20.48 5.81
CA LYS A 222 18.27 20.41 7.23
C LYS A 222 17.03 20.36 8.10
N ALA A 223 16.84 19.30 8.86
CA ALA A 223 15.67 19.10 9.72
C ALA A 223 16.07 18.73 11.15
N ARG A 224 15.29 19.17 12.15
CA ARG A 224 15.56 18.80 13.56
C ARG A 224 15.15 17.38 13.89
N LYS A 225 14.02 16.93 13.34
CA LYS A 225 13.45 15.60 13.57
C LYS A 225 13.14 14.93 12.23
N ILE A 226 13.15 13.60 12.22
CA ILE A 226 12.89 12.79 11.03
C ILE A 226 11.74 11.83 11.31
N ILE A 227 10.74 11.80 10.46
CA ILE A 227 9.71 10.76 10.44
C ILE A 227 9.95 9.88 9.22
N ILE A 228 10.24 8.59 9.44
CA ILE A 228 10.36 7.56 8.41
C ILE A 228 9.01 6.85 8.28
N ALA A 229 8.36 7.04 7.12
CA ALA A 229 7.03 6.52 6.78
C ALA A 229 7.02 5.83 5.39
N ILE A 230 8.13 5.18 5.03
CA ILE A 230 8.40 4.59 3.71
C ILE A 230 7.59 3.32 3.38
N GLY A 231 6.85 2.79 4.36
CA GLY A 231 6.07 1.56 4.21
C GLY A 231 6.91 0.33 3.83
N ASN A 232 6.22 -0.79 3.56
CA ASN A 232 6.86 -2.06 3.17
C ASN A 232 6.77 -2.38 1.68
N ARG A 233 6.07 -1.54 0.90
CA ARG A 233 5.74 -1.81 -0.50
C ARG A 233 6.48 -0.79 -1.36
N GLY A 234 7.38 -1.28 -2.21
CA GLY A 234 8.20 -0.48 -3.11
C GLY A 234 9.09 -1.36 -3.98
N THR A 235 9.72 -2.37 -3.36
CA THR A 235 10.46 -3.43 -4.07
C THR A 235 9.64 -4.72 -4.07
N PRO A 236 9.15 -5.21 -5.23
CA PRO A 236 8.50 -6.50 -5.27
C PRO A 236 9.51 -7.60 -4.93
N MET A 237 9.05 -8.63 -4.22
CA MET A 237 9.84 -9.85 -4.10
C MET A 237 9.79 -10.60 -5.42
N THR A 238 10.94 -10.73 -6.06
CA THR A 238 11.09 -11.47 -7.30
C THR A 238 10.97 -12.98 -7.04
N LEU A 239 10.47 -13.72 -8.03
CA LEU A 239 10.44 -15.17 -8.08
C LEU A 239 11.84 -15.79 -7.97
N ARG A 240 12.88 -15.08 -8.43
CA ARG A 240 14.29 -15.55 -8.44
C ARG A 240 14.43 -16.87 -9.19
N VAL A 241 13.76 -17.00 -10.32
CA VAL A 241 13.79 -18.20 -11.17
C VAL A 241 14.35 -17.87 -12.56
N PRO A 242 14.97 -18.84 -13.26
CA PRO A 242 15.37 -18.65 -14.64
C PRO A 242 14.21 -18.18 -15.53
N GLY A 243 14.45 -17.16 -16.35
CA GLY A 243 13.46 -16.62 -17.28
C GLY A 243 12.46 -15.62 -16.68
N GLU A 244 12.58 -15.27 -15.39
CA GLU A 244 11.74 -14.24 -14.76
C GLU A 244 11.81 -12.87 -15.47
N ASN A 245 13.01 -12.47 -15.90
CA ASN A 245 13.25 -11.17 -16.55
C ASN A 245 12.99 -11.19 -18.06
N LEU A 246 12.43 -12.28 -18.60
CA LEU A 246 12.04 -12.33 -20.01
C LEU A 246 10.93 -11.32 -20.26
N LYS A 247 10.93 -10.77 -21.47
CA LYS A 247 9.89 -9.87 -21.94
C LYS A 247 8.97 -10.58 -22.93
N THR A 248 7.75 -10.09 -23.03
CA THR A 248 6.74 -10.55 -23.98
C THR A 248 6.04 -9.34 -24.59
N MET A 249 5.54 -9.48 -25.81
CA MET A 249 4.65 -8.48 -26.39
C MET A 249 3.23 -8.70 -25.86
N MET A 250 2.64 -7.64 -25.30
CA MET A 250 1.24 -7.59 -24.92
C MET A 250 0.46 -6.90 -26.03
N THR A 251 -0.61 -7.54 -26.50
CA THR A 251 -1.61 -6.90 -27.37
C THR A 251 -2.87 -6.71 -26.54
N PRO A 252 -3.16 -5.49 -26.07
CA PRO A 252 -4.32 -5.25 -25.23
C PRO A 252 -5.61 -5.46 -26.04
N PRO A 253 -6.67 -6.01 -25.43
CA PRO A 253 -7.96 -6.14 -26.10
C PRO A 253 -8.58 -4.76 -26.36
N PRO A 254 -9.47 -4.62 -27.35
CA PRO A 254 -10.25 -3.40 -27.52
C PRO A 254 -11.03 -3.08 -26.24
N THR A 255 -10.83 -1.89 -25.69
CA THR A 255 -11.51 -1.41 -24.51
C THR A 255 -12.67 -0.50 -24.90
N VAL A 256 -13.72 -0.53 -24.09
CA VAL A 256 -14.90 0.32 -24.25
C VAL A 256 -15.25 0.88 -22.88
N PRO A 257 -15.44 2.21 -22.75
CA PRO A 257 -15.57 2.85 -21.45
C PRO A 257 -16.76 2.32 -20.64
N LYS A 258 -16.57 2.24 -19.32
CA LYS A 258 -17.61 1.82 -18.36
C LYS A 258 -18.71 2.87 -18.19
N PHE A 259 -18.46 4.12 -18.56
CA PHE A 259 -19.39 5.23 -18.45
C PHE A 259 -19.51 5.98 -19.77
N CYS A 260 -20.68 6.55 -20.04
CA CYS A 260 -20.92 7.35 -21.24
C CYS A 260 -20.08 8.63 -21.20
N PRO A 261 -19.27 8.92 -22.22
CA PRO A 261 -18.45 10.13 -22.24
C PRO A 261 -19.29 11.41 -22.37
N SER A 262 -20.53 11.32 -22.85
CA SER A 262 -21.41 12.48 -23.02
C SER A 262 -22.27 12.76 -21.78
N CYS A 263 -22.91 11.74 -21.20
CA CYS A 263 -23.88 11.94 -20.12
C CYS A 263 -23.49 11.29 -18.77
N GLY A 264 -22.35 10.59 -18.71
CA GLY A 264 -21.87 9.94 -17.48
C GLY A 264 -22.61 8.68 -17.05
N SER A 265 -23.69 8.27 -17.74
CA SER A 265 -24.43 7.06 -17.36
C SER A 265 -23.60 5.78 -17.53
N GLY A 266 -23.76 4.83 -16.60
CA GLY A 266 -23.06 3.54 -16.64
C GLY A 266 -23.46 2.70 -17.83
N ARG A 267 -22.47 2.13 -18.53
CA ARG A 267 -22.66 1.22 -19.66
C ARG A 267 -23.32 -0.07 -19.19
N LYS A 268 -24.42 -0.45 -19.83
CA LYS A 268 -25.14 -1.71 -19.55
C LYS A 268 -24.77 -2.78 -20.57
N GLY A 269 -24.17 -3.87 -20.10
CA GLY A 269 -23.81 -5.01 -20.95
C GLY A 269 -22.79 -4.68 -22.05
N ALA A 270 -22.91 -5.37 -23.18
CA ALA A 270 -22.02 -5.23 -24.34
C ALA A 270 -22.49 -4.15 -25.34
N GLN A 271 -23.30 -3.19 -24.91
CA GLN A 271 -23.86 -2.20 -25.83
C GLN A 271 -22.80 -1.26 -26.38
N GLN A 272 -22.95 -0.95 -27.67
CA GLN A 272 -22.11 -0.01 -28.41
C GLN A 272 -22.61 1.44 -28.32
N PHE A 273 -23.81 1.65 -27.78
CA PHE A 273 -24.42 2.97 -27.61
C PHE A 273 -24.96 3.13 -26.19
N CYS A 274 -24.94 4.36 -25.68
CA CYS A 274 -25.52 4.70 -24.40
C CYS A 274 -27.05 4.61 -24.47
N VAL A 275 -27.66 3.79 -23.59
CA VAL A 275 -29.12 3.65 -23.49
C VAL A 275 -29.86 4.92 -23.05
N VAL A 276 -29.13 5.89 -22.48
CA VAL A 276 -29.72 7.13 -21.95
C VAL A 276 -29.72 8.25 -22.99
N CYS A 277 -28.59 8.48 -23.67
CA CYS A 277 -28.43 9.62 -24.58
C CYS A 277 -28.07 9.23 -26.02
N GLY A 278 -27.99 7.94 -26.33
CA GLY A 278 -27.68 7.44 -27.67
C GLY A 278 -26.23 7.59 -28.12
N THR A 279 -25.36 8.22 -27.32
CA THR A 279 -23.95 8.43 -27.68
C THR A 279 -23.24 7.08 -27.90
N PRO A 280 -22.54 6.88 -29.04
CA PRO A 280 -21.73 5.69 -29.25
C PRO A 280 -20.58 5.64 -28.25
N TYR A 281 -20.30 4.45 -27.70
CA TYR A 281 -19.13 4.25 -26.88
C TYR A 281 -17.90 4.12 -27.77
N PRO A 282 -16.88 4.99 -27.60
CA PRO A 282 -15.65 4.86 -28.37
C PRO A 282 -14.97 3.53 -28.03
N VAL A 283 -14.55 2.80 -29.06
CA VAL A 283 -13.70 1.62 -28.90
C VAL A 283 -12.25 2.08 -29.03
N THR A 284 -11.45 1.85 -28.01
CA THR A 284 -10.03 2.18 -28.00
C THR A 284 -9.20 0.92 -28.05
N THR A 285 -8.25 0.86 -28.98
CA THR A 285 -7.24 -0.20 -29.06
C THR A 285 -5.87 0.43 -28.90
N GLU A 286 -5.21 0.14 -27.78
CA GLU A 286 -3.83 0.56 -27.59
C GLU A 286 -2.89 -0.29 -28.47
N PRO A 287 -1.80 0.29 -28.99
CA PRO A 287 -0.83 -0.48 -29.77
C PRO A 287 -0.16 -1.55 -28.90
N PRO A 288 0.29 -2.67 -29.49
CA PRO A 288 1.06 -3.65 -28.75
C PRO A 288 2.30 -3.04 -28.10
N TYR A 289 2.59 -3.42 -26.86
CA TYR A 289 3.74 -2.92 -26.11
C TYR A 289 4.51 -4.07 -25.46
N GLU A 290 5.81 -3.85 -25.25
CA GLU A 290 6.67 -4.80 -24.57
C GLU A 290 6.42 -4.74 -23.06
N THR A 291 6.22 -5.90 -22.43
CA THR A 291 6.01 -6.03 -20.98
C THR A 291 6.78 -7.21 -20.40
N GLY A 292 6.95 -7.23 -19.07
CA GLY A 292 7.56 -8.35 -18.38
C GLY A 292 6.74 -9.64 -18.54
N LYS A 293 7.40 -10.79 -18.67
CA LYS A 293 6.73 -12.10 -18.64
C LYS A 293 6.11 -12.37 -17.25
N VAL A 294 6.74 -11.83 -16.20
CA VAL A 294 6.26 -11.89 -14.82
C VAL A 294 5.75 -10.51 -14.43
N GLN A 295 4.54 -10.46 -13.89
CA GLN A 295 3.90 -9.24 -13.42
C GLN A 295 3.83 -9.24 -11.90
N PHE A 296 4.25 -8.14 -11.28
CA PHE A 296 4.19 -7.95 -9.82
C PHE A 296 3.01 -7.09 -9.37
N LYS A 297 2.22 -6.59 -10.32
CA LYS A 297 1.03 -5.77 -10.13
C LYS A 297 -0.05 -6.22 -11.10
N LEU A 298 -1.30 -6.27 -10.64
CA LEU A 298 -2.47 -6.51 -11.48
C LEU A 298 -3.22 -5.19 -11.62
N SER A 299 -3.03 -4.49 -12.74
CA SER A 299 -3.64 -3.18 -13.01
C SER A 299 -5.09 -3.31 -13.44
N ASP A 300 -5.34 -3.95 -14.59
CA ASP A 300 -6.69 -4.29 -15.07
C ASP A 300 -6.79 -5.81 -15.31
N PRO A 301 -7.65 -6.52 -14.57
CA PRO A 301 -7.92 -7.94 -14.84
C PRO A 301 -8.52 -8.22 -16.22
N ASP A 302 -9.13 -7.21 -16.88
CA ASP A 302 -9.70 -7.34 -18.22
C ASP A 302 -8.65 -7.54 -19.32
N ASP A 303 -7.38 -7.17 -19.07
CA ASP A 303 -6.26 -7.42 -20.00
C ASP A 303 -5.95 -8.92 -20.16
N TYR A 304 -6.46 -9.75 -19.24
CA TYR A 304 -6.14 -11.18 -19.16
C TYR A 304 -7.30 -12.08 -19.56
N VAL A 305 -8.35 -11.56 -20.22
CA VAL A 305 -9.50 -12.36 -20.65
C VAL A 305 -9.07 -13.47 -21.63
N ASN A 306 -9.60 -14.68 -21.40
CA ASN A 306 -9.28 -15.91 -22.15
C ASN A 306 -7.79 -16.31 -22.07
N LYS A 307 -7.10 -15.97 -20.97
CA LYS A 307 -5.71 -16.37 -20.73
C LYS A 307 -5.61 -17.48 -19.68
N LYS A 308 -4.48 -18.17 -19.70
CA LYS A 308 -4.02 -19.01 -18.59
C LYS A 308 -3.16 -18.16 -17.66
N CYS A 309 -3.60 -17.99 -16.43
CA CYS A 309 -2.98 -17.11 -15.44
C CYS A 309 -2.42 -17.96 -14.30
N ILE A 310 -1.12 -17.85 -14.05
CA ILE A 310 -0.47 -18.45 -12.88
C ILE A 310 -0.21 -17.33 -11.87
N ILE A 311 -0.72 -17.50 -10.66
CA ILE A 311 -0.52 -16.57 -9.56
C ILE A 311 0.35 -17.27 -8.53
N VAL A 312 1.51 -16.68 -8.22
CA VAL A 312 2.44 -17.24 -7.24
C VAL A 312 2.25 -16.53 -5.90
N GLY A 313 1.99 -17.31 -4.84
CA GLY A 313 1.79 -16.85 -3.47
C GLY A 313 0.42 -17.19 -2.90
N ALA A 314 0.29 -17.10 -1.57
CA ALA A 314 -0.94 -17.40 -0.83
C ALA A 314 -1.45 -16.23 0.03
N GLY A 315 -0.89 -15.03 -0.16
CA GLY A 315 -1.30 -13.84 0.60
C GLY A 315 -2.57 -13.21 0.03
N ASN A 316 -3.13 -12.23 0.76
CA ASN A 316 -4.34 -11.51 0.33
C ASN A 316 -4.25 -10.99 -1.10
N SER A 317 -3.11 -10.41 -1.50
CA SER A 317 -2.93 -9.91 -2.88
C SER A 317 -2.98 -11.02 -3.93
N SER A 318 -2.50 -12.23 -3.63
CA SER A 318 -2.59 -13.37 -4.54
C SER A 318 -4.03 -13.88 -4.66
N ILE A 319 -4.76 -13.94 -3.54
CA ILE A 319 -6.16 -14.37 -3.51
C ILE A 319 -7.06 -13.34 -4.21
N GLU A 320 -6.90 -12.06 -3.90
CA GLU A 320 -7.62 -10.96 -4.56
C GLU A 320 -7.37 -10.99 -6.08
N ALA A 321 -6.11 -11.10 -6.50
CA ALA A 321 -5.77 -11.22 -7.92
C ALA A 321 -6.42 -12.44 -8.58
N ALA A 322 -6.52 -13.57 -7.86
CA ALA A 322 -7.17 -14.78 -8.38
C ALA A 322 -8.68 -14.59 -8.55
N VAL A 323 -9.34 -13.99 -7.56
CA VAL A 323 -10.77 -13.65 -7.59
C VAL A 323 -11.06 -12.67 -8.72
N ASP A 324 -10.23 -11.64 -8.85
CA ASP A 324 -10.34 -10.62 -9.90
C ASP A 324 -10.12 -11.22 -11.28
N LEU A 325 -9.08 -12.04 -11.48
CA LEU A 325 -8.81 -12.70 -12.76
C LEU A 325 -9.87 -13.74 -13.12
N ALA A 326 -10.47 -14.43 -12.15
CA ALA A 326 -11.62 -15.31 -12.39
C ALA A 326 -12.91 -14.53 -12.72
N GLY A 327 -12.92 -13.21 -12.46
CA GLY A 327 -14.11 -12.39 -12.63
C GLY A 327 -15.26 -12.78 -11.71
N LEU A 328 -14.93 -13.26 -10.51
CA LEU A 328 -15.94 -13.67 -9.55
C LEU A 328 -16.78 -12.45 -9.12
N LYS A 329 -18.09 -12.57 -9.29
CA LYS A 329 -19.10 -11.63 -8.78
C LYS A 329 -20.07 -12.37 -7.89
N ARG A 330 -20.44 -11.73 -6.79
CA ARG A 330 -21.41 -12.25 -5.83
C ARG A 330 -22.63 -11.31 -5.75
N ASP A 331 -23.81 -11.90 -5.88
CA ASP A 331 -25.11 -11.24 -5.67
C ASP A 331 -25.92 -12.10 -4.69
N GLY A 332 -25.91 -11.72 -3.42
CA GLY A 332 -26.41 -12.56 -2.33
C GLY A 332 -25.68 -13.90 -2.24
N GLU A 333 -26.39 -15.00 -2.47
CA GLU A 333 -25.83 -16.36 -2.52
C GLU A 333 -25.35 -16.77 -3.91
N LYS A 334 -25.71 -16.01 -4.95
CA LYS A 334 -25.36 -16.33 -6.33
C LYS A 334 -23.92 -15.92 -6.64
N ILE A 335 -23.11 -16.89 -7.06
CA ILE A 335 -21.75 -16.68 -7.55
C ILE A 335 -21.77 -16.77 -9.07
N THR A 336 -21.17 -15.80 -9.75
CA THR A 336 -20.99 -15.79 -11.21
C THR A 336 -19.55 -15.47 -11.54
N PHE A 337 -19.05 -15.98 -12.66
CA PHE A 337 -17.71 -15.69 -13.17
C PHE A 337 -17.86 -14.95 -14.48
N THR A 338 -17.32 -13.73 -14.56
CA THR A 338 -17.43 -12.88 -15.75
C THR A 338 -16.24 -13.00 -16.70
N ARG A 339 -15.23 -13.82 -16.35
CA ARG A 339 -14.04 -14.05 -17.17
C ARG A 339 -13.82 -15.55 -17.36
N ASN A 340 -13.50 -15.95 -18.58
CA ASN A 340 -13.17 -17.33 -18.91
C ASN A 340 -11.65 -17.55 -18.83
N ASN A 341 -11.09 -17.29 -17.66
CA ASN A 341 -9.65 -17.42 -17.41
C ASN A 341 -9.37 -18.73 -16.68
N ASP A 342 -8.31 -19.42 -17.08
CA ASP A 342 -7.79 -20.57 -16.35
C ASP A 342 -6.79 -20.04 -15.30
N VAL A 343 -7.25 -19.90 -14.05
CA VAL A 343 -6.49 -19.29 -12.96
C VAL A 343 -5.93 -20.37 -12.04
N THR A 344 -4.62 -20.54 -12.05
CA THR A 344 -3.91 -21.46 -11.15
C THR A 344 -3.20 -20.67 -10.04
N LEU A 345 -3.49 -21.01 -8.79
CA LEU A 345 -2.77 -20.49 -7.63
C LEU A 345 -1.65 -21.46 -7.23
N VAL A 346 -0.41 -20.98 -7.18
CA VAL A 346 0.76 -21.76 -6.79
C VAL A 346 1.32 -21.22 -5.48
N VAL A 347 1.36 -22.07 -4.45
CA VAL A 347 1.99 -21.75 -3.17
C VAL A 347 3.38 -22.35 -3.14
N ARG A 348 4.40 -21.50 -2.99
CA ARG A 348 5.79 -21.93 -2.90
C ARG A 348 6.16 -22.23 -1.45
N SER A 349 6.56 -23.47 -1.17
CA SER A 349 6.96 -23.93 0.16
C SER A 349 8.40 -23.57 0.55
N ASP A 350 9.21 -23.06 -0.39
CA ASP A 350 10.66 -22.84 -0.25
C ASP A 350 11.06 -21.39 0.04
N PHE A 351 10.12 -20.43 0.01
CA PHE A 351 10.40 -19.08 0.49
C PHE A 351 10.43 -19.07 2.02
N LYS A 352 11.56 -18.63 2.61
CA LYS A 352 11.60 -18.21 4.03
C LYS A 352 10.45 -17.22 4.24
N GLY A 353 9.67 -17.38 5.32
CA GLY A 353 8.42 -16.65 5.64
C GLY A 353 8.54 -15.13 5.85
N ASP A 354 9.61 -14.55 5.32
CA ASP A 354 10.09 -13.19 5.49
C ASP A 354 9.76 -12.40 4.20
N LEU A 355 8.49 -12.44 3.77
CA LEU A 355 8.08 -12.15 2.39
C LEU A 355 7.94 -10.66 2.00
N LYS A 356 8.36 -9.70 2.84
CA LYS A 356 8.34 -8.26 2.53
C LYS A 356 9.42 -7.51 3.32
N LEU A 357 10.67 -7.54 2.84
CA LEU A 357 11.80 -7.02 3.63
C LEU A 357 12.70 -5.98 2.97
N GLY A 358 12.52 -5.57 1.72
CA GLY A 358 13.42 -4.57 1.09
C GLY A 358 13.59 -3.30 1.92
N ASN A 359 12.51 -2.52 2.08
CA ASN A 359 12.54 -1.29 2.88
C ASN A 359 12.89 -1.53 4.35
N LYS A 360 12.51 -2.70 4.88
CA LYS A 360 12.73 -3.05 6.28
C LYS A 360 14.19 -3.40 6.56
N MET A 361 14.88 -4.06 5.62
CA MET A 361 16.31 -4.30 5.71
C MET A 361 17.07 -2.99 5.60
N ASN A 362 16.69 -2.09 4.70
CA ASN A 362 17.29 -0.74 4.67
C ASN A 362 17.16 -0.04 6.02
N VAL A 363 16.00 -0.14 6.68
CA VAL A 363 15.81 0.42 8.03
C VAL A 363 16.66 -0.31 9.07
N TYR A 364 16.78 -1.64 9.02
CA TYR A 364 17.68 -2.38 9.91
C TYR A 364 19.15 -1.97 9.73
N ASP A 365 19.62 -1.90 8.49
CA ASP A 365 20.99 -1.50 8.16
C ASP A 365 21.27 -0.08 8.68
N CYS A 366 20.32 0.85 8.54
CA CYS A 366 20.43 2.19 9.14
C CYS A 366 20.43 2.15 10.67
N ILE A 367 19.51 1.40 11.29
CA ILE A 367 19.47 1.26 12.77
C ILE A 367 20.79 0.71 13.31
N ASP A 368 21.37 -0.28 12.64
CA ASP A 368 22.63 -0.91 13.04
C ASP A 368 23.84 0.01 12.79
N ALA A 369 23.78 0.88 11.78
CA ALA A 369 24.80 1.88 11.48
C ALA A 369 24.78 3.11 12.41
N GLY A 370 23.64 3.38 13.05
CA GLY A 370 23.37 4.62 13.79
C GLY A 370 22.94 5.76 12.87
#